data_AF-A0A182X8B6-F1
#
_entry.id   AF-A0A182X8B6-F1
#
_cell.length_a   1.000
_cell.length_b   1.000
_cell.length_c   1.000
_cell.angle_alpha   90.00
_cell.angle_beta   90.00
_cell.angle_gamma   90.00
#
_symmetry.space_group_name_H-M   'P 1'
#
loop_
_entity.id
_entity.type
_entity.pdbx_description
1 polymer ?
#
loop_
_entity_poly.entity_id
_entity_poly.type
_entity_poly.pdbx_seq_one_letter_code
_entity_poly.pdbx_strand_id
1 'polypeptide(L)' 'MALVPYYRQLLPMLNLYKQRRVNIGDHIDFRSGRRIGDVVNATLELLEQCGGPDAYLNIKYMVPTYESCVYNR' A
#
# COMPACT_ATOMS: atom_id res chain seq x y z
N MET A 1 -11.35 14.40 -6.94
CA MET A 1 -10.79 13.30 -7.76
C MET A 1 -9.67 13.85 -8.64
N ALA A 2 -8.44 13.94 -8.12
CA ALA A 2 -7.31 14.50 -8.87
C ALA A 2 -6.05 13.61 -8.82
N LEU A 3 -5.98 12.63 -7.90
CA LEU A 3 -4.80 11.79 -7.70
C LEU A 3 -4.79 10.52 -8.56
N VAL A 4 -5.94 10.09 -9.08
CA VAL A 4 -6.09 8.87 -9.91
C VAL A 4 -5.13 8.82 -11.11
N PRO A 5 -4.90 9.89 -11.90
CA PRO A 5 -3.91 9.83 -12.98
C PRO A 5 -2.46 9.72 -12.48
N TYR A 6 -2.16 10.21 -11.27
CA TYR A 6 -0.81 10.18 -10.68
C TYR A 6 -0.46 8.82 -10.05
N TYR A 7 -1.45 7.97 -9.82
CA TYR A 7 -1.25 6.60 -9.34
C TYR A 7 -0.30 5.80 -10.23
N ARG A 8 -0.31 6.01 -11.55
CA ARG A 8 0.63 5.34 -12.46
C ARG A 8 2.09 5.70 -12.24
N GLN A 9 2.39 6.91 -11.78
CA GLN A 9 3.78 7.34 -11.54
C GLN A 9 4.23 7.03 -10.10
N LEU A 10 3.33 7.09 -9.12
CA LEU A 10 3.68 6.95 -7.70
C LEU A 10 3.65 5.50 -7.20
N LEU A 11 2.67 4.71 -7.63
CA LEU A 11 2.47 3.33 -7.14
C LEU A 11 3.58 2.33 -7.51
N PRO A 12 4.30 2.42 -8.66
CA PRO A 12 5.40 1.50 -8.96
C PRO A 12 6.55 1.63 -7.95
N MET A 13 6.87 2.86 -7.54
CA MET A 13 7.86 3.12 -6.49
C MET A 13 7.40 2.56 -5.15
N LEU A 14 6.14 2.78 -4.77
CA LEU A 14 5.56 2.23 -3.54
C LEU A 14 5.59 0.69 -3.53
N ASN A 15 5.31 0.04 -4.66
CA ASN A 15 5.38 -1.42 -4.78
C ASN A 15 6.81 -1.97 -4.50
N LEU A 16 7.84 -1.27 -4.99
CA LEU A 16 9.24 -1.62 -4.74
C LEU A 16 9.58 -1.60 -3.24
N TYR A 17 9.10 -0.59 -2.52
CA TYR A 17 9.34 -0.45 -1.08
C TYR A 17 8.43 -1.37 -0.24
N LYS A 18 7.26 -1.74 -0.74
CA LYS A 18 6.38 -2.73 -0.11
C LYS A 18 7.01 -4.12 -0.06
N GLN A 19 7.77 -4.49 -1.09
CA GLN A 19 8.49 -5.76 -1.15
C GLN A 19 9.74 -5.81 -0.25
N ARG A 20 10.21 -4.68 0.28
CA ARG A 20 11.23 -4.68 1.35
C ARG A 20 10.64 -5.13 2.69
N ARG A 21 10.23 -6.39 2.75
CA ARG A 21 10.01 -7.08 4.03
C ARG A 21 11.37 -7.55 4.54
N VAL A 22 11.80 -6.99 5.66
CA VAL A 22 12.92 -7.55 6.42
C VAL A 22 12.48 -8.93 6.91
N ASN A 23 13.08 -9.99 6.37
CA ASN A 23 12.91 -11.35 6.88
C ASN A 23 13.63 -11.45 8.23
N ILE A 24 12.87 -11.29 9.29
CA ILE A 24 13.35 -11.39 10.68
C ILE A 24 13.27 -12.83 11.24
N GLY A 25 12.89 -13.80 10.42
CA GLY A 25 12.72 -15.18 10.86
C GLY A 25 11.72 -15.29 12.02
N ASP A 26 12.09 -16.00 13.08
CA ASP A 26 11.30 -16.22 14.30
C ASP A 26 11.39 -15.05 15.31
N HIS A 27 11.99 -13.91 14.93
CA HIS A 27 12.01 -12.74 15.81
C HIS A 27 10.76 -11.88 15.65
N ILE A 28 10.06 -11.62 16.76
CA ILE A 28 8.96 -10.66 16.83
C ILE A 28 9.50 -9.25 16.59
N ASP A 29 9.00 -8.56 15.56
CA ASP A 29 9.38 -7.17 15.32
C ASP A 29 8.66 -6.21 16.26
N PHE A 30 9.38 -5.68 17.23
CA PHE A 30 8.87 -4.57 18.05
C PHE A 30 8.96 -3.21 17.35
N ARG A 31 9.50 -3.14 16.11
CA ARG A 31 9.56 -1.94 15.26
C ARG A 31 8.41 -1.83 14.26
N SER A 32 7.37 -2.66 14.43
CA SER A 32 6.14 -2.62 13.64
C SER A 32 5.62 -1.18 13.53
N GLY A 33 5.40 -0.69 12.30
CA GLY A 33 4.98 0.70 12.04
C GLY A 33 6.10 1.74 11.81
N ARG A 34 7.38 1.40 12.02
CA ARG A 34 8.53 2.28 11.64
C ARG A 34 9.24 1.82 10.36
N ARG A 35 8.77 0.71 9.78
CA ARG A 35 9.32 0.14 8.55
C ARG A 35 8.66 0.77 7.35
N ILE A 36 9.43 0.99 6.29
CA ILE A 36 8.91 1.62 5.08
C ILE A 36 7.77 0.82 4.45
N GLY A 37 7.77 -0.52 4.58
CA GLY A 37 6.66 -1.36 4.12
C GLY A 37 5.33 -1.10 4.84
N ASP A 38 5.36 -0.87 6.16
CA ASP A 38 4.16 -0.50 6.93
C ASP A 38 3.65 0.89 6.54
N VAL A 39 4.56 1.87 6.42
CA VAL A 39 4.19 3.23 6.00
C VAL A 39 3.60 3.21 4.59
N VAL A 40 4.17 2.40 3.69
CA VAL A 40 3.61 2.20 2.34
C VAL A 40 2.21 1.61 2.42
N ASN A 41 1.98 0.56 3.22
CA ASN A 41 0.64 -0.01 3.38
C ASN A 41 -0.36 1.02 3.91
N ALA A 42 -0.04 1.71 5.01
CA ALA A 42 -0.90 2.75 5.57
C ALA A 42 -1.20 3.88 4.57
N THR A 43 -0.22 4.22 3.72
CA THR A 43 -0.42 5.21 2.65
C THR A 43 -1.39 4.69 1.58
N LEU A 44 -1.26 3.43 1.15
CA LEU A 44 -2.17 2.82 0.17
C LEU A 44 -3.60 2.75 0.71
N GLU A 45 -3.78 2.46 2.00
CA GLU A 45 -5.08 2.47 2.67
C GLU A 45 -5.74 3.85 2.65
N LEU A 46 -4.98 4.89 2.97
CA LEU A 46 -5.46 6.27 2.91
C LEU A 46 -5.80 6.70 1.47
N LEU A 47 -5.00 6.27 0.49
CA LEU A 47 -5.28 6.52 -0.93
C LEU A 47 -6.56 5.83 -1.41
N GLU A 48 -6.85 4.63 -0.92
CA GLU A 48 -8.09 3.92 -1.19
C GLU A 48 -9.28 4.67 -0.55
N GLN A 49 -9.18 5.04 0.74
CA GLN A 49 -10.23 5.74 1.48
C GLN A 49 -10.55 7.12 0.89
N CYS A 50 -9.54 7.90 0.48
CA CYS A 50 -9.75 9.23 -0.12
C CYS A 50 -10.02 9.18 -1.63
N GLY A 51 -9.64 8.10 -2.33
CA GLY A 51 -9.66 8.01 -3.79
C GLY A 51 -11.02 7.64 -4.39
N GLY A 52 -11.97 7.15 -3.58
CA GLY A 52 -13.32 6.77 -4.02
C GLY A 52 -13.39 5.37 -4.64
N PRO A 53 -14.53 5.01 -5.30
CA PRO A 53 -14.85 3.64 -5.68
C PRO A 53 -13.85 2.99 -6.66
N ASP A 54 -13.21 3.78 -7.53
CA ASP A 54 -12.21 3.29 -8.48
C ASP A 54 -10.78 3.20 -7.92
N ALA A 55 -10.54 3.71 -6.71
CA ALA A 55 -9.20 3.78 -6.14
C ALA A 55 -8.59 2.40 -5.92
N TYR A 56 -9.37 1.47 -5.36
CA TYR A 56 -8.93 0.09 -5.13
C TYR A 56 -8.51 -0.60 -6.42
N LEU A 57 -9.31 -0.46 -7.49
CA LEU A 57 -9.00 -1.10 -8.78
C LEU A 57 -7.68 -0.56 -9.35
N ASN A 58 -7.48 0.76 -9.33
CA ASN A 58 -6.24 1.39 -9.79
C ASN A 58 -5.02 0.98 -8.94
N ILE A 59 -5.20 0.92 -7.61
CA ILE A 59 -4.14 0.48 -6.70
C ILE A 59 -3.78 -0.99 -6.96
N LYS A 60 -4.78 -1.86 -7.12
CA LYS A 60 -4.59 -3.30 -7.38
C LYS A 60 -3.92 -3.58 -8.72
N TYR A 61 -4.22 -2.78 -9.74
CA TYR A 61 -3.55 -2.86 -11.04
C TYR A 61 -2.05 -2.56 -10.95
N MET A 62 -1.64 -1.67 -10.05
CA MET A 62 -0.23 -1.25 -9.91
C MET A 62 0.52 -2.00 -8.80
N VAL A 63 -0.19 -2.43 -7.77
CA VAL A 63 0.30 -3.12 -6.58
C VAL A 63 -0.53 -4.38 -6.40
N PRO A 64 -0.27 -5.47 -7.14
CA PRO A 64 -1.10 -6.68 -7.11
C PRO A 64 -1.09 -7.38 -5.75
N THR A 65 -0.10 -7.09 -4.90
CA THR A 65 0.01 -7.61 -3.53
C THR A 65 -0.84 -6.83 -2.52
N TYR A 66 -1.54 -5.77 -2.94
CA TYR A 66 -2.38 -4.96 -2.05
C TYR A 66 -3.76 -5.60 -1.86
N GLU A 67 -4.18 -5.62 -0.60
CA GLU A 67 -5.47 -6.13 -0.15
C GLU A 67 -6.29 -4.94 0.35
N SER A 68 -7.57 -4.88 -0.03
CA SER A 68 -8.43 -3.77 0.34
C SER A 68 -8.63 -3.73 1.84
N CYS A 69 -8.40 -2.57 2.46
CA CYS A 69 -8.73 -2.35 3.87
C CYS A 69 -10.16 -1.85 4.07
N VAL A 70 -10.82 -1.38 3.02
CA VAL A 70 -12.21 -0.88 3.09
C VAL A 70 -13.22 -2.01 2.88
N TYR A 71 -12.86 -3.04 2.11
CA TYR A 71 -13.73 -4.17 1.78
C TYR A 71 -13.59 -5.38 2.73
N ASN A 72 -12.77 -5.29 3.78
CA ASN A 72 -12.59 -6.35 4.79
C ASN A 72 -13.62 -6.25 5.94
N ARG A 73 -14.89 -5.96 5.62
CA ARG A 73 -16.00 -5.91 6.59
C ARG A 73 -17.16 -6.78 6.17
#